data_AF-A0A3P7IJ84-F1
#
_entry.id   AF-A0A3P7IJ84-F1
#
_cell.length_a   1.000
_cell.length_b   1.000
_cell.length_c   1.000
_cell.angle_alpha   90.00
_cell.angle_beta   90.00
_cell.angle_gamma   90.00
#
_symmetry.space_group_name_H-M   'P 1'
#
loop_
_entity.id
_entity.type
_entity.pdbx_description
1 polymer ?
#
loop_
_entity_poly.entity_id
_entity_poly.type
_entity_poly.pdbx_seq_one_letter_code
_entity_poly.pdbx_strand_id
1 'polypeptide(L)'
;MGATSGLIVAGIAGATAIGISFAAIPFVTPALRRVCIPYVPATPPQLKNVSRALAECTPKQGPLIDLGSGDGRMKFGEQLASHLTPEWRKQYIDYEALKNLLYDNMLEVPSEEDRREEHIAQMDEKFFNECENELTKINLFFSQKIAEAQGKYHELQSELQMFKEVVEQRAEPTTILRRRFGARDKLHKETIKTSQQLKLAFSEFYLSLVLVQNYQQLNGTGFRKILKKHDKLTGNERGLDWRINKVEKSSFFLNREIETLINNVETSVINELEGGNRQAGMKRLKVPPLSEKQKPITTFSLGLFMGAGLILITAIFLSWWGAVVRPNEPQWVAVRLFR
;
A
#
# COMPACT_ATOMS: atom_id res chain seq x y z
N MET A 1 16.09 2.38 -59.27
CA MET A 1 15.48 3.27 -58.26
C MET A 1 16.49 3.44 -57.12
N GLY A 2 17.64 4.07 -57.35
CA GLY A 2 17.78 5.52 -57.58
C GLY A 2 18.09 6.15 -56.22
N ALA A 3 19.33 6.56 -55.98
CA ALA A 3 19.84 7.07 -54.69
C ALA A 3 18.96 8.14 -54.02
N THR A 4 18.11 8.80 -54.81
CA THR A 4 17.09 9.77 -54.39
C THR A 4 16.04 9.18 -53.43
N SER A 5 15.55 7.96 -53.64
CA SER A 5 14.56 7.34 -52.75
C SER A 5 15.14 7.00 -51.37
N GLY A 6 16.42 6.61 -51.31
CA GLY A 6 17.12 6.35 -50.05
C GLY A 6 17.37 7.63 -49.25
N LEU A 7 17.68 8.73 -49.93
CA LEU A 7 17.87 10.05 -49.30
C LEU A 7 16.57 10.57 -48.67
N ILE A 8 15.42 10.35 -49.34
CA ILE A 8 14.10 10.76 -48.82
C ILE A 8 13.75 9.98 -47.56
N VAL A 9 13.95 8.66 -47.54
CA VAL A 9 13.68 7.83 -46.36
C VAL A 9 14.59 8.20 -45.18
N ALA A 10 15.87 8.45 -45.44
CA ALA A 10 16.81 8.93 -44.41
C ALA A 10 16.41 10.31 -43.86
N GLY A 11 15.96 11.22 -44.72
CA GLY A 11 15.46 12.53 -44.33
C GLY A 11 14.21 12.45 -43.44
N ILE A 12 13.25 11.59 -43.79
CA ILE A 12 12.03 11.39 -42.99
C ILE A 12 12.36 10.77 -41.63
N ALA A 13 13.25 9.77 -41.60
CA ALA A 13 13.67 9.13 -40.35
C ALA A 13 14.41 10.13 -39.43
N GLY A 14 15.31 10.94 -39.99
CA GLY A 14 16.01 12.00 -39.26
C GLY A 14 15.07 13.07 -38.70
N ALA A 15 14.13 13.55 -39.50
CA ALA A 15 13.14 14.53 -39.07
C ALA A 15 12.22 13.98 -37.96
N THR A 16 11.84 12.70 -38.06
CA THR A 16 11.01 12.04 -37.04
C THR A 16 11.78 11.86 -35.73
N ALA A 17 13.05 11.46 -35.78
CA ALA A 17 13.91 11.34 -34.59
C ALA A 17 14.14 12.68 -33.88
N ILE A 18 14.32 13.76 -34.65
CA ILE A 18 14.42 15.13 -34.10
C ILE A 18 13.10 15.56 -33.48
N GLY A 19 11.96 15.32 -34.15
CA GLY A 19 10.63 15.64 -33.63
C GLY A 19 10.31 14.92 -32.32
N ILE A 20 10.62 13.62 -32.22
CA ILE A 20 10.45 12.84 -30.99
C ILE A 20 11.36 13.36 -29.89
N SER A 21 12.61 13.71 -30.20
CA SER A 21 13.54 14.30 -29.24
C SER A 21 12.99 15.62 -28.67
N PHE A 22 12.50 16.52 -29.52
CA PHE A 22 11.90 17.78 -29.07
C PHE A 22 10.63 17.59 -28.24
N ALA A 23 9.78 16.62 -28.60
CA ALA A 23 8.61 16.27 -27.80
C ALA A 23 8.98 15.68 -26.44
N ALA A 24 10.11 14.96 -26.35
CA ALA A 24 10.59 14.34 -25.11
C ALA A 24 11.31 15.31 -24.15
N ILE A 25 11.89 16.41 -24.66
CA ILE A 25 12.56 17.45 -23.85
C ILE A 25 11.72 17.88 -22.63
N PRO A 26 10.45 18.31 -22.74
CA PRO A 26 9.68 18.75 -21.56
C PRO A 26 9.46 17.65 -20.52
N PHE A 27 9.55 16.37 -20.88
CA PHE A 27 9.41 15.24 -19.95
C PHE A 27 10.75 14.85 -19.29
N VAL A 28 11.88 15.05 -19.98
CA VAL A 28 13.22 14.69 -19.47
C VAL A 28 13.89 15.85 -18.71
N THR A 29 13.64 17.09 -19.12
CA THR A 29 14.22 18.30 -18.49
C THR A 29 13.95 18.41 -16.98
N PRO A 30 12.79 18.00 -16.43
CA PRO A 30 12.54 18.00 -14.99
C PRO A 30 13.51 17.10 -14.20
N ALA A 31 13.98 15.99 -14.78
CA ALA A 31 14.92 15.07 -14.13
C ALA A 31 16.34 15.66 -13.97
N LEU A 32 16.66 16.74 -14.68
CA LEU A 32 17.96 17.41 -14.67
C LEU A 32 17.98 18.71 -13.84
N ARG A 33 16.86 19.09 -13.21
CA ARG A 33 16.81 20.30 -12.36
C ARG A 33 17.32 19.97 -10.95
N ARG A 34 18.25 20.81 -10.44
CA ARG A 34 18.75 20.75 -9.04
C ARG A 34 17.69 21.02 -7.98
N VAL A 35 16.58 21.68 -8.35
CA VAL A 35 15.47 22.03 -7.45
C VAL A 35 14.17 21.63 -8.14
N CYS A 36 13.52 20.61 -7.60
CA CYS A 36 12.17 20.20 -8.01
C CYS A 36 11.16 21.00 -7.21
N ILE A 37 10.50 21.97 -7.84
CA ILE A 37 9.26 22.51 -7.28
C ILE A 37 8.18 21.47 -7.61
N PRO A 38 7.44 20.96 -6.61
CA PRO A 38 6.37 19.99 -6.88
C PRO A 38 5.38 20.59 -7.87
N TYR A 39 5.00 19.80 -8.87
CA TYR A 39 3.88 20.13 -9.73
C TYR A 39 2.62 20.21 -8.86
N VAL A 40 2.17 21.42 -8.58
CA VAL A 40 0.88 21.67 -7.94
C VAL A 40 -0.11 21.88 -9.08
N PRO A 41 -0.99 20.91 -9.39
CA PRO A 41 -2.06 21.13 -10.36
C PRO A 41 -3.04 22.15 -9.79
N ALA A 42 -2.80 23.43 -10.07
CA ALA A 42 -3.79 24.47 -9.83
C ALA A 42 -4.72 24.50 -11.05
N THR A 43 -5.99 24.16 -10.83
CA THR A 43 -7.02 24.30 -11.86
C THR A 43 -7.17 25.79 -12.24
N PRO A 44 -7.51 26.12 -13.50
CA PRO A 44 -7.72 27.52 -13.91
C PRO A 44 -8.69 28.31 -13.01
N PRO A 45 -9.78 27.72 -12.47
CA PRO A 45 -10.62 28.36 -11.46
C PRO A 45 -9.86 28.70 -10.16
N GLN A 46 -8.98 27.83 -9.68
CA GLN A 46 -8.17 28.08 -8.47
C GLN A 46 -7.23 29.27 -8.67
N LEU A 47 -6.56 29.35 -9.81
CA LEU A 47 -5.68 30.48 -10.15
C LEU A 47 -6.48 31.80 -10.23
N LYS A 48 -7.67 31.76 -10.83
CA LYS A 48 -8.56 32.92 -10.94
C LYS A 48 -9.03 33.38 -9.55
N ASN A 49 -9.40 32.45 -8.67
CA ASN A 49 -9.85 32.75 -7.31
C ASN A 49 -8.73 33.36 -6.46
N VAL A 50 -7.51 32.83 -6.55
CA VAL A 50 -6.33 33.40 -5.87
C VAL A 50 -6.00 34.80 -6.39
N SER A 51 -6.03 35.00 -7.71
CA SER A 51 -5.77 36.32 -8.30
C SER A 51 -6.80 37.37 -7.88
N ARG A 52 -8.07 36.98 -7.74
CA ARG A 52 -9.14 37.84 -7.25
C ARG A 52 -8.94 38.18 -5.78
N ALA A 53 -8.66 37.18 -4.94
CA ALA A 53 -8.41 37.38 -3.52
C ALA A 53 -7.22 38.31 -3.26
N LEU A 54 -6.13 38.16 -4.03
CA LEU A 54 -4.96 39.04 -3.93
C LEU A 54 -5.24 40.47 -4.40
N ALA A 55 -6.11 40.65 -5.41
CA ALA A 55 -6.51 41.97 -5.88
C ALA A 55 -7.43 42.71 -4.88
N GLU A 56 -8.17 41.96 -4.07
CA GLU A 56 -9.09 42.50 -3.06
C GLU A 56 -8.41 42.75 -1.69
N CYS A 57 -7.24 42.14 -1.46
CA CYS A 57 -6.44 42.37 -0.26
C CYS A 57 -5.88 43.81 -0.22
N THR A 58 -6.48 44.66 0.60
CA THR A 58 -5.95 45.97 0.96
C THR A 58 -5.06 45.88 2.22
N PRO A 59 -4.08 46.79 2.43
CA PRO A 59 -3.12 46.72 3.54
C PRO A 59 -3.72 46.80 4.96
N LYS A 60 -5.04 46.96 5.09
CA LYS A 60 -5.78 46.99 6.36
C LYS A 60 -6.47 45.67 6.71
N GLN A 61 -6.52 44.70 5.79
CA GLN A 61 -7.11 43.39 6.05
C GLN A 61 -6.04 42.45 6.62
N GLY A 62 -6.40 41.72 7.68
CA GLY A 62 -5.51 40.74 8.31
C GLY A 62 -5.05 39.65 7.34
N PRO A 63 -4.05 38.84 7.75
CA PRO A 63 -3.50 37.80 6.88
C PRO A 63 -4.61 36.88 6.38
N LEU A 64 -4.65 36.68 5.05
CA LEU A 64 -5.55 35.73 4.40
C LEU A 64 -5.28 34.34 4.99
N ILE A 65 -6.24 33.80 5.75
CA ILE A 65 -6.11 32.48 6.39
C ILE A 65 -6.47 31.41 5.35
N ASP A 66 -5.46 30.65 4.91
CA ASP A 66 -5.65 29.41 4.17
C ASP A 66 -6.31 28.37 5.09
N LEU A 67 -7.58 28.05 4.84
CA LEU A 67 -8.34 27.03 5.58
C LEU A 67 -8.04 25.59 5.13
N GLY A 68 -7.01 25.41 4.30
CA GLY A 68 -6.16 24.22 4.32
C GLY A 68 -5.80 23.70 2.93
N SER A 69 -4.76 22.91 2.77
CA SER A 69 -3.55 22.68 3.57
C SER A 69 -2.61 22.03 2.55
N GLY A 70 -2.21 22.77 1.53
CA GLY A 70 -1.34 22.28 0.45
C GLY A 70 0.07 21.86 0.93
N ASP A 71 0.26 21.56 2.21
CA ASP A 71 1.54 21.29 2.86
C ASP A 71 1.98 19.82 2.77
N GLY A 72 1.28 18.99 2.01
CA GLY A 72 1.63 17.58 1.84
C GLY A 72 1.37 16.72 3.08
N ARG A 73 0.72 17.23 4.15
CA ARG A 73 0.10 16.37 5.15
C ARG A 73 -1.06 15.63 4.50
N MET A 74 -0.87 14.34 4.27
CA MET A 74 -1.91 13.42 3.83
C MET A 74 -3.18 13.67 4.64
N LYS A 75 -4.31 13.93 3.96
CA LYS A 75 -5.61 14.01 4.64
C LYS A 75 -5.82 12.68 5.35
N PHE A 76 -6.26 12.68 6.60
CA PHE A 76 -6.37 11.43 7.35
C PHE A 76 -7.21 10.36 6.61
N GLY A 77 -8.23 10.76 5.84
CA GLY A 77 -8.97 9.82 4.97
C GLY A 77 -8.08 9.15 3.91
N GLU A 78 -7.21 9.91 3.25
CA GLU A 78 -6.23 9.38 2.28
C GLU A 78 -5.16 8.52 2.95
N GLN A 79 -4.67 8.95 4.12
CA GLN A 79 -3.72 8.17 4.92
C GLN A 79 -4.36 6.88 5.43
N LEU A 80 -5.62 6.91 5.88
CA LEU A 80 -6.33 5.72 6.30
C LEU A 80 -6.46 4.76 5.11
N ALA A 81 -6.99 5.25 3.99
CA ALA A 81 -7.19 4.47 2.76
C ALA A 81 -5.92 3.79 2.24
N SER A 82 -4.76 4.45 2.32
CA SER A 82 -3.49 3.90 1.85
C SER A 82 -2.91 2.80 2.75
N HIS A 83 -3.30 2.76 4.03
CA HIS A 83 -2.80 1.79 5.01
C HIS A 83 -3.81 0.67 5.30
N LEU A 84 -4.97 0.67 4.63
CA LEU A 84 -5.96 -0.40 4.79
C LEU A 84 -5.44 -1.69 4.16
N THR A 85 -5.61 -2.79 4.88
CA THR A 85 -5.51 -4.15 4.31
C THR A 85 -6.58 -4.29 3.22
N PRO A 86 -6.19 -4.50 1.93
CA PRO A 86 -7.13 -4.50 0.80
C PRO A 86 -8.32 -5.44 0.98
N GLU A 87 -8.07 -6.61 1.58
CA GLU A 87 -9.04 -7.67 1.82
C GLU A 87 -10.11 -7.28 2.85
N TRP A 88 -9.79 -6.35 3.76
CA TRP A 88 -10.64 -5.97 4.88
C TRP A 88 -11.23 -4.57 4.73
N ARG A 89 -11.04 -3.92 3.57
CA ARG A 89 -11.42 -2.52 3.33
C ARG A 89 -12.84 -2.17 3.81
N LYS A 90 -13.82 -3.05 3.57
CA LYS A 90 -15.23 -2.86 3.95
C LYS A 90 -15.50 -2.96 5.47
N GLN A 91 -14.59 -3.59 6.21
CA GLN A 91 -14.72 -3.84 7.64
C GLN A 91 -14.18 -2.68 8.48
N TYR A 92 -13.31 -1.84 7.91
CA TYR A 92 -12.86 -0.62 8.56
C TYR A 92 -13.99 0.40 8.70
N ILE A 93 -13.76 1.37 9.59
CA ILE A 93 -14.61 2.55 9.74
C ILE A 93 -14.76 3.27 8.40
N ASP A 94 -16.00 3.52 7.98
CA ASP A 94 -16.29 4.36 6.82
C ASP A 94 -16.16 5.84 7.19
N TYR A 95 -14.89 6.25 7.33
CA TYR A 95 -14.54 7.61 7.73
C TYR A 95 -15.06 8.66 6.75
N GLU A 96 -15.09 8.34 5.45
CA GLU A 96 -15.54 9.28 4.42
C GLU A 96 -17.07 9.43 4.46
N ALA A 97 -17.83 8.34 4.61
CA ALA A 97 -19.27 8.43 4.77
C ALA A 97 -19.67 9.22 6.04
N LEU A 98 -19.06 8.91 7.19
CA LEU A 98 -19.33 9.64 8.43
C LEU A 98 -18.93 11.13 8.33
N LYS A 99 -17.85 11.42 7.62
CA LYS A 99 -17.41 12.81 7.38
C LYS A 99 -18.41 13.55 6.50
N ASN A 100 -18.92 12.93 5.45
CA ASN A 100 -19.92 13.53 4.57
C ASN A 100 -21.23 13.75 5.33
N LEU A 101 -21.67 12.78 6.14
CA LEU A 101 -22.83 12.92 7.02
C LEU A 101 -22.73 14.15 7.93
N LEU A 102 -21.55 14.40 8.51
CA LEU A 102 -21.32 15.60 9.32
C LEU A 102 -21.44 16.90 8.50
N TYR A 103 -20.95 16.92 7.26
CA TYR A 103 -21.06 18.10 6.40
C TYR A 103 -22.48 18.33 5.92
N ASP A 104 -23.19 17.30 5.50
CA ASP A 104 -24.58 17.39 5.04
C ASP A 104 -25.49 17.90 6.15
N ASN A 105 -25.34 17.34 7.36
CA ASN A 105 -26.04 17.81 8.55
C ASN A 105 -25.76 19.31 8.82
N MET A 106 -24.54 19.80 8.57
CA MET A 106 -24.18 21.21 8.79
C MET A 106 -24.73 22.16 7.72
N LEU A 107 -25.06 21.66 6.53
CA LEU A 107 -25.68 22.46 5.46
C LEU A 107 -27.19 22.67 5.69
N GLU A 108 -27.83 21.76 6.42
CA GLU A 108 -29.27 21.76 6.68
C GLU A 108 -29.67 22.59 7.91
N VAL A 109 -28.70 23.17 8.64
CA VAL A 109 -28.94 23.92 9.88
C VAL A 109 -29.83 25.15 9.62
N PRO A 110 -31.04 25.21 10.22
CA PRO A 110 -31.95 26.35 10.05
C PRO A 110 -31.34 27.67 10.52
N SER A 111 -31.74 28.78 9.86
CA SER A 111 -31.33 30.14 10.29
C SER A 111 -32.01 30.58 11.59
N GLU A 112 -33.21 30.05 11.87
CA GLU A 112 -34.02 30.37 13.06
C GLU A 112 -33.40 29.76 14.34
N GLU A 113 -33.18 30.57 15.37
CA GLU A 113 -32.57 30.14 16.64
C GLU A 113 -33.41 29.09 17.38
N ASP A 114 -34.75 29.27 17.46
CA ASP A 114 -35.63 28.40 18.25
C ASP A 114 -35.68 26.94 17.76
N ARG A 115 -35.43 26.70 16.45
CA ARG A 115 -35.41 25.34 15.86
C ARG A 115 -34.01 24.75 15.72
N ARG A 116 -32.98 25.52 16.08
CA ARG A 116 -31.57 25.13 15.93
C ARG A 116 -31.19 24.02 16.89
N GLU A 117 -31.63 24.10 18.15
CA GLU A 117 -31.29 23.11 19.18
C GLU A 117 -31.89 21.73 18.90
N GLU A 118 -33.18 21.66 18.54
CA GLU A 118 -33.82 20.40 18.14
C GLU A 118 -33.16 19.79 16.91
N HIS A 119 -32.80 20.62 15.93
CA HIS A 119 -32.13 20.14 14.73
C HIS A 119 -30.73 19.59 15.04
N ILE A 120 -29.94 20.26 15.90
CA ILE A 120 -28.64 19.77 16.36
C ILE A 120 -28.80 18.44 17.11
N ALA A 121 -29.83 18.30 17.95
CA ALA A 121 -30.10 17.05 18.64
C ALA A 121 -30.43 15.89 17.67
N GLN A 122 -31.23 16.14 16.64
CA GLN A 122 -31.53 15.15 15.59
C GLN A 122 -30.29 14.79 14.76
N MET A 123 -29.44 15.78 14.44
CA MET A 123 -28.17 15.57 13.74
C MET A 123 -27.23 14.67 14.56
N ASP A 124 -27.11 14.94 15.87
CA ASP A 124 -26.30 14.16 16.80
C ASP A 124 -26.81 12.72 16.87
N GLU A 125 -28.12 12.52 17.02
CA GLU A 125 -28.74 11.19 17.08
C GLU A 125 -28.44 10.38 15.82
N LYS A 126 -28.63 10.98 14.63
CA LYS A 126 -28.33 10.35 13.35
C LYS A 126 -26.85 9.98 13.23
N PHE A 127 -25.95 10.90 13.61
CA PHE A 127 -24.50 10.65 13.56
C PHE A 127 -24.06 9.54 14.51
N PHE A 128 -24.54 9.55 15.77
CA PHE A 128 -24.17 8.53 16.75
C PHE A 128 -24.76 7.16 16.45
N ASN A 129 -25.93 7.09 15.82
CA ASN A 129 -26.49 5.83 15.33
C ASN A 129 -25.59 5.22 14.25
N GLU A 130 -25.11 6.01 13.29
CA GLU A 130 -24.15 5.52 12.29
C GLU A 130 -22.81 5.11 12.92
N CYS A 131 -22.36 5.84 13.95
CA CYS A 131 -21.16 5.43 14.70
C CYS A 131 -21.36 4.10 15.44
N GLU A 132 -22.57 3.83 15.95
CA GLU A 132 -22.90 2.56 16.62
C GLU A 132 -22.96 1.39 15.64
N ASN A 133 -23.48 1.60 14.44
CA ASN A 133 -23.45 0.62 13.35
C ASN A 133 -22.00 0.26 12.97
N GLU A 134 -21.17 1.27 12.74
CA GLU A 134 -19.75 1.09 12.41
C GLU A 134 -18.98 0.41 13.55
N LEU A 135 -19.27 0.78 14.80
CA LEU A 135 -18.65 0.18 15.98
C LEU A 135 -19.03 -1.29 16.13
N THR A 136 -20.29 -1.64 15.88
CA THR A 136 -20.78 -3.02 15.93
C THR A 136 -20.10 -3.87 14.86
N LYS A 137 -20.05 -3.38 13.61
CA LYS A 137 -19.33 -4.02 12.50
C LYS A 137 -17.87 -4.31 12.87
N ILE A 138 -17.16 -3.31 13.39
CA ILE A 138 -15.74 -3.43 13.75
C ILE A 138 -15.54 -4.42 14.89
N ASN A 139 -16.40 -4.41 15.91
CA ASN A 139 -16.33 -5.35 17.03
C ASN A 139 -16.55 -6.79 16.56
N LEU A 140 -17.58 -7.04 15.75
CA LEU A 140 -17.87 -8.39 15.25
C LEU A 140 -16.71 -8.95 14.43
N PHE A 141 -16.20 -8.16 13.49
CA PHE A 141 -15.06 -8.58 12.66
C PHE A 141 -13.80 -8.80 13.48
N PHE A 142 -13.51 -7.92 14.45
CA PHE A 142 -12.33 -8.06 15.30
C PHE A 142 -12.40 -9.32 16.16
N SER A 143 -13.53 -9.57 16.84
CA SER A 143 -13.73 -10.76 17.65
C SER A 143 -13.62 -12.05 16.82
N GLN A 144 -14.17 -12.04 15.60
CA GLN A 144 -13.99 -13.16 14.67
C GLN A 144 -12.51 -13.40 14.36
N LYS A 145 -11.75 -12.34 14.05
CA LYS A 145 -10.31 -12.45 13.72
C LYS A 145 -9.47 -12.92 14.90
N ILE A 146 -9.82 -12.53 16.12
CA ILE A 146 -9.16 -13.02 17.33
C ILE A 146 -9.42 -14.52 17.53
N ALA A 147 -10.66 -14.97 17.38
CA ALA A 147 -10.99 -16.40 17.49
C ALA A 147 -10.27 -17.25 16.41
N GLU A 148 -10.27 -16.77 15.15
CA GLU A 148 -9.51 -17.40 14.06
C GLU A 148 -8.01 -17.46 14.38
N ALA A 149 -7.45 -16.40 14.95
CA ALA A 149 -6.04 -16.33 15.32
C ALA A 149 -5.70 -17.30 16.46
N GLN A 150 -6.54 -17.39 17.50
CA GLN A 150 -6.38 -18.35 18.59
C GLN A 150 -6.41 -19.79 18.09
N GLY A 151 -7.37 -20.12 17.22
CA GLY A 151 -7.47 -21.45 16.62
C GLY A 151 -6.21 -21.82 15.82
N LYS A 152 -5.75 -20.93 14.94
CA LYS A 152 -4.53 -21.12 14.16
C LYS A 152 -3.28 -21.24 15.02
N TYR A 153 -3.18 -20.46 16.10
CA TYR A 153 -2.05 -20.55 17.02
C TYR A 153 -1.98 -21.92 17.68
N HIS A 154 -3.12 -22.46 18.13
CA HIS A 154 -3.19 -23.79 18.73
C HIS A 154 -2.80 -24.90 17.72
N GLU A 155 -3.29 -24.80 16.49
CA GLU A 155 -2.93 -25.73 15.40
C GLU A 155 -1.41 -25.73 15.14
N LEU A 156 -0.81 -24.55 14.93
CA LEU A 156 0.63 -24.41 14.69
C LEU A 156 1.49 -24.88 15.86
N GLN A 157 1.04 -24.64 17.10
CA GLN A 157 1.71 -25.16 18.28
C GLN A 157 1.67 -26.68 18.35
N SER A 158 0.54 -27.30 18.01
CA SER A 158 0.42 -28.75 17.95
C SER A 158 1.35 -29.35 16.89
N GLU A 159 1.41 -28.75 15.69
CA GLU A 159 2.34 -29.17 14.63
C GLU A 159 3.81 -29.04 15.04
N LEU A 160 4.16 -27.94 15.72
CA LEU A 160 5.50 -27.70 16.24
C LEU A 160 5.91 -28.73 17.29
N GLN A 161 4.99 -29.08 18.19
CA GLN A 161 5.21 -30.10 19.21
C GLN A 161 5.42 -31.48 18.57
N MET A 162 4.57 -31.88 17.61
CA MET A 162 4.75 -33.14 16.87
C MET A 162 6.09 -33.17 16.12
N PHE A 163 6.49 -32.06 15.51
CA PHE A 163 7.78 -31.95 14.84
C PHE A 163 8.96 -32.14 15.81
N LYS A 164 8.89 -31.56 17.01
CA LYS A 164 9.92 -31.74 18.05
C LYS A 164 10.04 -33.18 18.49
N GLU A 165 8.93 -33.86 18.76
CA GLU A 165 8.93 -35.26 19.18
C GLU A 165 9.60 -36.17 18.13
N VAL A 166 9.32 -35.94 16.84
CA VAL A 166 9.96 -36.66 15.73
C VAL A 166 11.46 -36.38 15.67
N VAL A 167 11.92 -35.18 16.04
CA VAL A 167 13.34 -34.82 16.07
C VAL A 167 14.03 -35.41 17.30
N GLU A 168 13.41 -35.37 18.48
CA GLU A 168 13.96 -35.89 19.75
C GLU A 168 14.08 -37.42 19.75
N GLN A 169 13.06 -38.13 19.28
CA GLN A 169 13.10 -39.60 19.16
C GLN A 169 14.22 -40.10 18.23
N ARG A 170 14.79 -39.22 17.40
CA ARG A 170 15.93 -39.52 16.51
C ARG A 170 17.30 -39.22 17.13
N ALA A 171 17.36 -38.47 18.23
CA ALA A 171 18.60 -38.15 18.94
C ALA A 171 19.12 -39.33 19.78
N GLU A 172 18.26 -40.31 20.09
CA GLU A 172 18.62 -41.58 20.71
C GLU A 172 19.44 -42.47 19.76
N PRO A 173 20.60 -43.03 20.19
CA PRO A 173 21.50 -43.78 19.33
C PRO A 173 20.93 -45.16 18.99
N THR A 174 20.13 -45.23 17.93
CA THR A 174 19.74 -46.51 17.34
C THR A 174 20.90 -47.16 16.58
N THR A 175 21.01 -48.47 16.76
CA THR A 175 22.13 -49.36 16.44
C THR A 175 22.64 -49.27 15.00
N ILE A 176 23.94 -49.59 14.87
CA ILE A 176 24.84 -49.42 13.70
C ILE A 176 24.32 -50.06 12.39
N LEU A 177 23.30 -50.91 12.43
CA LEU A 177 22.78 -51.69 11.31
C LEU A 177 21.98 -50.90 10.26
N ARG A 178 21.46 -49.70 10.56
CA ARG A 178 20.62 -48.94 9.60
C ARG A 178 21.41 -48.04 8.63
N ARG A 179 22.75 -48.05 8.69
CA ARG A 179 23.62 -47.12 7.93
C ARG A 179 23.75 -47.42 6.43
N ARG A 180 23.20 -48.53 5.92
CA ARG A 180 23.60 -49.10 4.62
C ARG A 180 22.69 -48.86 3.41
N PHE A 181 21.55 -48.19 3.57
CA PHE A 181 20.66 -47.90 2.43
C PHE A 181 20.22 -46.44 2.44
N GLY A 182 20.20 -45.78 1.27
CA GLY A 182 19.92 -44.35 1.04
C GLY A 182 18.55 -43.80 1.50
N ALA A 183 17.86 -44.50 2.39
CA ALA A 183 16.65 -44.06 3.08
C ALA A 183 16.92 -42.91 4.07
N ARG A 184 18.12 -42.81 4.64
CA ARG A 184 18.48 -41.73 5.59
C ARG A 184 18.49 -40.36 4.93
N ASP A 185 18.89 -40.29 3.66
CA ASP A 185 19.01 -39.04 2.89
C ASP A 185 17.65 -38.52 2.43
N LYS A 186 16.75 -39.42 1.98
CA LYS A 186 15.34 -39.07 1.70
C LYS A 186 14.62 -38.55 2.94
N LEU A 187 14.79 -39.22 4.09
CA LEU A 187 14.13 -38.85 5.34
C LEU A 187 14.66 -37.53 5.93
N HIS A 188 15.97 -37.26 5.83
CA HIS A 188 16.55 -35.97 6.24
C HIS A 188 16.03 -34.83 5.38
N LYS A 189 15.91 -35.06 4.07
CA LYS A 189 15.33 -34.10 3.12
C LYS A 189 13.86 -33.80 3.42
N GLU A 190 13.07 -34.78 3.87
CA GLU A 190 11.68 -34.56 4.31
C GLU A 190 11.61 -33.70 5.57
N THR A 191 12.45 -33.95 6.59
CA THR A 191 12.45 -33.17 7.83
C THR A 191 12.86 -31.72 7.61
N ILE A 192 13.82 -31.45 6.72
CA ILE A 192 14.19 -30.08 6.34
C ILE A 192 13.00 -29.37 5.68
N LYS A 193 12.28 -30.07 4.79
CA LYS A 193 11.09 -29.50 4.13
C LYS A 193 9.98 -29.18 5.13
N THR A 194 9.68 -30.09 6.06
CA THR A 194 8.66 -29.87 7.10
C THR A 194 9.04 -28.68 8.00
N SER A 195 10.32 -28.57 8.41
CA SER A 195 10.80 -27.42 9.17
C SER A 195 10.64 -26.10 8.41
N GLN A 196 10.93 -26.08 7.10
CA GLN A 196 10.74 -24.90 6.26
C GLN A 196 9.27 -24.51 6.11
N GLN A 197 8.38 -25.49 5.93
CA GLN A 197 6.93 -25.27 5.86
C GLN A 197 6.41 -24.69 7.17
N LEU A 198 6.84 -25.23 8.31
CA LEU A 198 6.45 -24.72 9.62
C LEU A 198 6.94 -23.28 9.84
N LYS A 199 8.21 -23.00 9.48
CA LYS A 199 8.76 -21.62 9.51
C LYS A 199 7.96 -20.65 8.63
N LEU A 200 7.52 -21.09 7.45
CA LEU A 200 6.67 -20.29 6.57
C LEU A 200 5.30 -20.05 7.20
N ALA A 201 4.65 -21.10 7.71
CA ALA A 201 3.34 -21.01 8.33
C ALA A 201 3.33 -20.05 9.55
N PHE A 202 4.33 -20.14 10.43
CA PHE A 202 4.50 -19.18 11.53
C PHE A 202 4.73 -17.75 11.05
N SER A 203 5.45 -17.56 9.93
CA SER A 203 5.67 -16.21 9.37
C SER A 203 4.40 -15.60 8.76
N GLU A 204 3.61 -16.39 8.05
CA GLU A 204 2.30 -15.97 7.52
C GLU A 204 1.31 -15.69 8.65
N PHE A 205 1.31 -16.54 9.68
CA PHE A 205 0.50 -16.33 10.86
C PHE A 205 0.88 -15.04 11.60
N TYR A 206 2.18 -14.80 11.84
CA TYR A 206 2.65 -13.56 12.45
C TYR A 206 2.23 -12.33 11.66
N LEU A 207 2.37 -12.36 10.33
CA LEU A 207 1.88 -11.30 9.45
C LEU A 207 0.38 -11.06 9.68
N SER A 208 -0.43 -12.13 9.73
CA SER A 208 -1.87 -12.00 9.98
C SER A 208 -2.19 -11.32 11.31
N LEU A 209 -1.42 -11.60 12.39
CA LEU A 209 -1.59 -10.95 13.68
C LEU A 209 -1.25 -9.46 13.62
N VAL A 210 -0.16 -9.09 12.96
CA VAL A 210 0.24 -7.69 12.77
C VAL A 210 -0.82 -6.93 11.98
N LEU A 211 -1.43 -7.54 10.97
CA LEU A 211 -2.54 -6.92 10.24
C LEU A 211 -3.75 -6.66 11.16
N VAL A 212 -4.10 -7.61 12.04
CA VAL A 212 -5.19 -7.44 13.03
C VAL A 212 -4.85 -6.33 14.04
N GLN A 213 -3.61 -6.24 14.50
CA GLN A 213 -3.14 -5.16 15.37
C GLN A 213 -3.25 -3.80 14.67
N ASN A 214 -2.82 -3.71 13.40
CA ASN A 214 -2.96 -2.49 12.60
C ASN A 214 -4.44 -2.13 12.39
N TYR A 215 -5.31 -3.12 12.18
CA TYR A 215 -6.75 -2.92 12.08
C TYR A 215 -7.33 -2.28 13.35
N GLN A 216 -6.98 -2.81 14.53
CA GLN A 216 -7.39 -2.24 15.82
C GLN A 216 -6.95 -0.76 15.97
N GLN A 217 -5.68 -0.48 15.67
CA GLN A 217 -5.09 0.86 15.80
C GLN A 217 -5.70 1.88 14.84
N LEU A 218 -5.89 1.51 13.57
CA LEU A 218 -6.44 2.37 12.54
C LEU A 218 -7.90 2.72 12.83
N ASN A 219 -8.72 1.74 13.22
CA ASN A 219 -10.13 1.97 13.59
C ASN A 219 -10.25 2.83 14.84
N GLY A 220 -9.46 2.55 15.90
CA GLY A 220 -9.46 3.39 17.11
C GLY A 220 -9.04 4.84 16.80
N THR A 221 -8.06 5.03 15.92
CA THR A 221 -7.66 6.36 15.47
C THR A 221 -8.75 7.04 14.62
N GLY A 222 -9.44 6.27 13.78
CA GLY A 222 -10.56 6.73 12.96
C GLY A 222 -11.70 7.28 13.81
N PHE A 223 -12.18 6.49 14.79
CA PHE A 223 -13.20 6.94 15.75
C PHE A 223 -12.76 8.21 16.50
N ARG A 224 -11.54 8.22 17.04
CA ARG A 224 -11.01 9.40 17.73
C ARG A 224 -11.04 10.66 16.85
N LYS A 225 -10.69 10.53 15.57
CA LYS A 225 -10.64 11.68 14.65
C LYS A 225 -12.02 12.11 14.15
N ILE A 226 -12.95 11.19 13.90
CA ILE A 226 -14.30 11.55 13.44
C ILE A 226 -15.12 12.17 14.57
N LEU A 227 -15.02 11.62 15.78
CA LEU A 227 -15.69 12.15 16.98
C LEU A 227 -15.12 13.54 17.35
N LYS A 228 -13.80 13.72 17.26
CA LYS A 228 -13.19 15.05 17.41
C LYS A 228 -13.62 16.04 16.32
N LYS A 229 -13.89 15.55 15.10
CA LYS A 229 -14.40 16.40 14.01
C LYS A 229 -15.84 16.83 14.30
N HIS A 230 -16.69 15.92 14.76
CA HIS A 230 -18.05 16.22 15.23
C HIS A 230 -18.01 17.36 16.26
N ASP A 231 -17.26 17.19 17.36
CA ASP A 231 -17.17 18.19 18.44
C ASP A 231 -16.67 19.56 17.96
N LYS A 232 -15.73 19.55 17.00
CA LYS A 232 -15.23 20.79 16.40
C LYS A 232 -16.28 21.52 15.54
N LEU A 233 -17.17 20.78 14.87
CA LEU A 233 -18.19 21.36 13.99
C LEU A 233 -19.44 21.79 14.77
N THR A 234 -19.85 21.02 15.78
CA THR A 234 -21.03 21.30 16.61
C THR A 234 -20.72 22.24 17.78
N GLY A 235 -19.46 22.35 18.19
CA GLY A 235 -19.06 23.16 19.36
C GLY A 235 -19.46 22.53 20.70
N ASN A 236 -19.72 21.22 20.73
CA ASN A 236 -20.08 20.47 21.95
C ASN A 236 -19.04 19.38 22.29
N GLU A 237 -19.21 18.70 23.44
CA GLU A 237 -18.31 17.63 23.89
C GLU A 237 -18.95 16.23 23.82
N ARG A 238 -20.05 16.08 23.07
CA ARG A 238 -20.81 14.82 23.02
C ARG A 238 -20.04 13.70 22.33
N GLY A 239 -19.23 14.02 21.31
CA GLY A 239 -18.38 13.04 20.64
C GLY A 239 -17.26 12.51 21.54
N LEU A 240 -16.68 13.36 22.39
CA LEU A 240 -15.73 12.95 23.42
C LEU A 240 -16.38 11.99 24.44
N ASP A 241 -17.56 12.34 24.96
CA ASP A 241 -18.29 11.48 25.90
C ASP A 241 -18.62 10.12 25.27
N TRP A 242 -19.15 10.12 24.04
CA TRP A 242 -19.45 8.90 23.30
C TRP A 242 -18.20 8.04 23.07
N ARG A 243 -17.05 8.66 22.77
CA ARG A 243 -15.76 7.95 22.62
C ARG A 243 -15.38 7.21 23.90
N ILE A 244 -15.44 7.88 25.04
CA ILE A 244 -15.05 7.32 26.33
C ILE A 244 -16.04 6.22 26.76
N ASN A 245 -17.34 6.43 26.55
CA ASN A 245 -18.38 5.53 27.03
C ASN A 245 -18.65 4.34 26.10
N LYS A 246 -18.41 4.47 24.79
CA LYS A 246 -18.71 3.41 23.81
C LYS A 246 -17.43 2.83 23.20
N VAL A 247 -16.55 3.66 22.62
CA VAL A 247 -15.37 3.17 21.89
C VAL A 247 -14.32 2.61 22.85
N GLU A 248 -13.91 3.36 23.86
CA GLU A 248 -12.85 2.94 24.78
C GLU A 248 -13.27 1.78 25.69
N LYS A 249 -14.57 1.55 25.86
CA LYS A 249 -15.13 0.40 26.59
C LYS A 249 -15.48 -0.79 25.70
N SER A 250 -15.32 -0.66 24.39
CA SER A 250 -15.66 -1.73 23.45
C SER A 250 -14.65 -2.88 23.50
N SER A 251 -15.11 -4.07 23.10
CA SER A 251 -14.28 -5.28 23.07
C SER A 251 -13.06 -5.11 22.18
N PHE A 252 -13.21 -4.51 20.98
CA PHE A 252 -12.08 -4.33 20.08
C PHE A 252 -11.01 -3.39 20.65
N PHE A 253 -11.36 -2.41 21.49
CA PHE A 253 -10.39 -1.46 22.03
C PHE A 253 -9.65 -1.99 23.26
N LEU A 254 -10.35 -2.71 24.15
CA LEU A 254 -9.78 -3.21 25.40
C LEU A 254 -9.02 -4.53 25.24
N ASN A 255 -9.32 -5.32 24.21
CA ASN A 255 -8.71 -6.64 24.03
C ASN A 255 -7.19 -6.54 23.77
N ARG A 256 -6.42 -7.20 24.63
CA ARG A 256 -4.94 -7.30 24.59
C ARG A 256 -4.42 -8.65 24.11
N GLU A 257 -5.32 -9.59 23.78
CA GLU A 257 -4.97 -10.94 23.37
C GLU A 257 -4.10 -10.95 22.11
N ILE A 258 -4.31 -10.00 21.19
CA ILE A 258 -3.48 -9.87 20.00
C ILE A 258 -2.00 -9.62 20.33
N GLU A 259 -1.73 -8.74 21.31
CA GLU A 259 -0.36 -8.43 21.76
C GLU A 259 0.28 -9.67 22.41
N THR A 260 -0.49 -10.39 23.23
CA THR A 260 -0.06 -11.64 23.84
C THR A 260 0.25 -12.72 22.80
N LEU A 261 -0.61 -12.91 21.80
CA LEU A 261 -0.41 -13.87 20.72
C LEU A 261 0.83 -13.54 19.89
N ILE A 262 1.05 -12.27 19.56
CA ILE A 262 2.26 -11.81 18.86
C ILE A 262 3.49 -12.20 19.67
N ASN A 263 3.55 -11.84 20.96
CA ASN A 263 4.69 -12.16 21.82
C ASN A 263 4.95 -13.67 21.95
N ASN A 264 3.89 -14.47 22.04
CA ASN A 264 3.99 -15.92 22.11
C ASN A 264 4.56 -16.52 20.82
N VAL A 265 4.08 -16.06 19.66
CA VAL A 265 4.60 -16.48 18.35
C VAL A 265 6.07 -16.10 18.18
N GLU A 266 6.46 -14.88 18.56
CA GLU A 266 7.86 -14.46 18.50
C GLU A 266 8.74 -15.36 19.36
N THR A 267 8.28 -15.68 20.57
CA THR A 267 8.99 -16.54 21.51
C THR A 267 9.19 -17.94 20.94
N SER A 268 8.14 -18.56 20.40
CA SER A 268 8.24 -19.90 19.79
C SER A 268 9.12 -19.90 18.53
N VAL A 269 9.02 -18.90 17.66
CA VAL A 269 9.88 -18.84 16.47
C VAL A 269 11.35 -18.64 16.83
N ILE A 270 11.65 -17.75 17.78
CA ILE A 270 13.03 -17.48 18.19
C ILE A 270 13.64 -18.70 18.88
N ASN A 271 12.95 -19.25 19.88
CA ASN A 271 13.51 -20.30 20.73
C ASN A 271 13.48 -21.66 20.03
N GLU A 272 12.40 -22.00 19.34
CA GLU A 272 12.13 -23.36 18.90
C GLU A 272 12.52 -23.59 17.43
N LEU A 273 12.44 -22.56 16.58
CA LEU A 273 12.75 -22.68 15.15
C LEU A 273 14.11 -22.10 14.75
N GLU A 274 14.63 -21.12 15.49
CA GLU A 274 15.91 -20.44 15.21
C GLU A 274 16.96 -20.67 16.31
N GLY A 275 16.71 -21.60 17.25
CA GLY A 275 17.69 -22.04 18.25
C GLY A 275 18.17 -20.91 19.17
N GLY A 276 17.30 -19.94 19.47
CA GLY A 276 17.61 -18.77 20.31
C GLY A 276 18.18 -17.57 19.54
N ASN A 277 18.37 -17.65 18.23
CA ASN A 277 18.86 -16.52 17.44
C ASN A 277 17.74 -15.50 17.14
N ARG A 278 17.58 -14.52 18.04
CA ARG A 278 16.60 -13.44 17.91
C ARG A 278 16.72 -12.65 16.61
N GLN A 279 17.93 -12.38 16.13
CA GLN A 279 18.13 -11.61 14.90
C GLN A 279 17.64 -12.37 13.67
N ALA A 280 17.91 -13.67 13.59
CA ALA A 280 17.43 -14.52 12.51
C ALA A 280 15.89 -14.66 12.54
N GLY A 281 15.31 -14.89 13.72
CA GLY A 281 13.86 -14.98 13.91
C GLY A 281 13.14 -13.68 13.54
N MET A 282 13.60 -12.55 14.07
CA MET A 282 13.02 -11.25 13.75
C MET A 282 13.23 -10.84 12.30
N LYS A 283 14.37 -11.17 11.67
CA LYS A 283 14.57 -10.89 10.23
C LYS A 283 13.60 -11.67 9.36
N ARG A 284 13.23 -12.88 9.78
CA ARG A 284 12.26 -13.75 9.08
C ARG A 284 10.81 -13.31 9.31
N LEU A 285 10.49 -12.80 10.50
CA LEU A 285 9.16 -12.29 10.85
C LEU A 285 8.91 -10.86 10.37
N LYS A 286 9.98 -10.07 10.17
CA LYS A 286 9.89 -8.70 9.64
C LYS A 286 9.34 -8.73 8.23
N VAL A 287 8.10 -8.30 8.13
CA VAL A 287 7.41 -8.03 6.88
C VAL A 287 8.18 -6.93 6.13
N PRO A 288 8.50 -7.10 4.83
CA PRO A 288 8.86 -5.98 3.97
C PRO A 288 7.78 -4.89 4.10
N PRO A 289 8.12 -3.60 4.02
CA PRO A 289 7.12 -2.54 4.10
C PRO A 289 6.02 -2.81 3.06
N LEU A 290 4.76 -2.89 3.51
CA LEU A 290 3.56 -3.19 2.70
C LEU A 290 3.34 -2.22 1.53
N SER A 291 4.10 -1.13 1.50
CA SER A 291 4.27 -0.28 0.32
C SER A 291 5.51 -0.76 -0.43
N GLU A 292 5.33 -1.74 -1.32
CA GLU A 292 6.35 -2.12 -2.27
C GLU A 292 6.59 -0.92 -3.20
N LYS A 293 7.56 -0.07 -2.84
CA LYS A 293 8.05 0.96 -3.75
C LYS A 293 8.70 0.23 -4.92
N GLN A 294 7.95 0.06 -6.01
CA GLN A 294 8.51 -0.41 -7.27
C GLN A 294 9.79 0.37 -7.54
N LYS A 295 10.92 -0.34 -7.66
CA LYS A 295 12.21 0.32 -7.89
C LYS A 295 12.11 1.02 -9.24
N PRO A 296 12.22 2.35 -9.32
CA PRO A 296 12.02 3.09 -10.57
C PRO A 296 12.95 2.62 -11.71
N ILE A 297 14.09 2.04 -11.35
CA ILE A 297 15.06 1.44 -12.28
C ILE A 297 14.49 0.25 -13.06
N THR A 298 13.64 -0.61 -12.49
CA THR A 298 13.12 -1.78 -13.22
C THR A 298 12.14 -1.38 -14.30
N THR A 299 11.28 -0.40 -14.02
CA THR A 299 10.32 0.14 -14.99
C THR A 299 11.01 0.91 -16.11
N PHE A 300 12.05 1.68 -15.78
CA PHE A 300 12.88 2.38 -16.76
C PHE A 300 13.63 1.39 -17.68
N SER A 301 14.26 0.37 -17.10
CA SER A 301 15.01 -0.65 -17.84
C SER A 301 14.09 -1.41 -18.81
N LEU A 302 12.90 -1.81 -18.35
CA LEU A 302 11.91 -2.47 -19.20
C LEU A 302 11.46 -1.57 -20.37
N GLY A 303 11.20 -0.29 -20.10
CA GLY A 303 10.84 0.69 -21.13
C GLY A 303 11.95 0.89 -22.17
N LEU A 304 13.21 0.94 -21.73
CA LEU A 304 14.38 1.06 -22.61
C LEU A 304 14.52 -0.17 -23.52
N PHE A 305 14.40 -1.38 -22.97
CA PHE A 305 14.51 -2.61 -23.76
C PHE A 305 13.34 -2.79 -24.74
N MET A 306 12.13 -2.42 -24.34
CA MET A 306 10.96 -2.40 -25.24
C MET A 306 11.16 -1.40 -26.40
N GLY A 307 11.66 -0.20 -26.10
CA GLY A 307 11.97 0.82 -27.12
C GLY A 307 13.06 0.37 -28.10
N ALA A 308 14.16 -0.19 -27.59
CA ALA A 308 15.23 -0.74 -28.42
C ALA A 308 14.74 -1.91 -29.29
N GLY A 309 13.85 -2.76 -28.76
CA GLY A 309 13.23 -3.85 -29.49
C GLY A 309 12.39 -3.38 -30.68
N LEU A 310 11.57 -2.35 -30.51
CA LEU A 310 10.79 -1.76 -31.60
C LEU A 310 11.67 -1.17 -32.71
N ILE A 311 12.77 -0.52 -32.35
CA ILE A 311 13.74 0.02 -33.32
C ILE A 311 14.40 -1.12 -34.11
N LEU A 312 14.79 -2.21 -33.44
CA LEU A 312 15.37 -3.37 -34.13
C LEU A 312 14.37 -4.05 -35.06
N ILE A 313 13.12 -4.21 -34.64
CA ILE A 313 12.06 -4.79 -35.47
C ILE A 313 11.85 -3.95 -36.73
N THR A 314 11.72 -2.63 -36.59
CA THR A 314 11.57 -1.74 -37.75
C THR A 314 12.78 -1.78 -38.68
N ALA A 315 14.00 -1.85 -38.15
CA ALA A 315 15.21 -2.01 -38.94
C ALA A 315 15.23 -3.35 -39.71
N ILE A 316 14.82 -4.46 -39.08
CA ILE A 316 14.72 -5.77 -39.72
C ILE A 316 13.68 -5.74 -40.84
N PHE A 317 12.50 -5.16 -40.59
CA PHE A 317 11.45 -5.01 -41.61
C PHE A 317 11.92 -4.18 -42.80
N LEU A 318 12.61 -3.07 -42.57
CA LEU A 318 13.17 -2.23 -43.63
C LEU A 318 14.26 -2.95 -44.42
N SER A 319 15.13 -3.71 -43.74
CA SER A 319 16.16 -4.53 -44.39
C SER A 319 15.56 -5.64 -45.25
N TRP A 320 14.54 -6.33 -44.73
CA TRP A 320 13.82 -7.37 -45.46
C TRP A 320 13.08 -6.79 -46.68
N TRP A 321 12.36 -5.68 -46.50
CA TRP A 321 11.70 -4.98 -47.60
C TRP A 321 12.69 -4.51 -48.67
N GLY A 322 13.83 -3.95 -48.25
CA GLY A 322 14.92 -3.53 -49.15
C GLY A 322 15.49 -4.68 -49.97
N ALA A 323 15.68 -5.86 -49.34
CA ALA A 323 16.18 -7.06 -50.01
C ALA A 323 15.19 -7.60 -51.06
N VAL A 324 13.88 -7.54 -50.78
CA VAL A 324 12.83 -7.96 -51.73
C VAL A 324 12.76 -7.02 -52.95
N VAL A 325 12.93 -5.71 -52.73
CA VAL A 325 12.86 -4.71 -53.82
C VAL A 325 14.11 -4.70 -54.70
N ARG A 326 15.27 -5.16 -54.21
CA ARG A 326 16.54 -5.15 -54.96
C ARG A 326 17.26 -6.50 -54.93
N PRO A 327 16.79 -7.51 -55.69
CA PRO A 327 17.37 -8.85 -55.67
C PRO A 327 18.79 -8.95 -56.26
N ASN A 328 19.22 -7.96 -57.06
CA ASN A 328 20.49 -7.98 -57.80
C ASN A 328 21.60 -7.09 -57.17
N GLU A 329 21.37 -6.44 -56.03
CA GLU A 329 22.42 -5.71 -55.30
C GLU A 329 23.05 -6.60 -54.20
N PRO A 330 24.38 -6.58 -54.00
CA PRO A 330 25.01 -7.39 -52.96
C PRO A 330 24.50 -6.97 -51.57
N GLN A 331 23.95 -7.93 -50.81
CA GLN A 331 23.28 -7.73 -49.52
C GLN A 331 24.18 -7.17 -48.39
N TRP A 332 25.47 -6.97 -48.66
CA TRP A 332 26.49 -6.52 -47.70
C TRP A 332 26.56 -5.00 -47.51
N VAL A 333 25.68 -4.21 -48.15
CA VAL A 333 25.71 -2.73 -48.04
C VAL A 333 25.48 -2.25 -46.60
N ALA A 334 24.77 -3.02 -45.76
CA ALA A 334 24.59 -2.69 -44.34
C ALA A 334 25.92 -2.65 -43.55
N VAL A 335 26.97 -3.35 -44.01
CA VAL A 335 28.28 -3.41 -43.33
C VAL A 335 29.13 -2.14 -43.57
N ARG A 336 28.77 -1.27 -44.52
CA ARG A 336 29.50 0.00 -44.75
C ARG A 336 29.06 1.16 -43.87
N LEU A 337 27.94 1.05 -43.15
CA LEU A 337 27.42 2.13 -42.30
C LEU A 337 28.13 2.27 -40.93
N PHE A 338 29.02 1.32 -40.60
CA PHE A 338 29.77 1.28 -39.34
C PHE A 338 31.29 1.33 -39.51
N ARG A 339 31.79 1.88 -40.62
CA ARG A 339 33.22 2.13 -40.80
C ARG A 339 33.55 3.60 -40.94
#